data_AF-X1F1H8-F1
#
_entry.id   AF-X1F1H8-F1
#
_cell.length_a   1.000
_cell.length_b   1.000
_cell.length_c   1.000
_cell.angle_alpha   90.00
_cell.angle_beta   90.00
_cell.angle_gamma   90.00
#
_symmetry.space_group_name_H-M   'P 1'
#
loop_
_entity.id
_entity.type
_entity.pdbx_description
1 polymer ?
#
loop_
_entity_poly.entity_id
_entity_poly.type
_entity_poly.pdbx_seq_one_letter_code
_entity_poly.pdbx_strand_id
1 'polypeptide(L)'
;MVKIVFPALDEKGESIGQHFGRVPHYAWFEVEDGKVLDQGVVPNDSEHFGGVGLPPERMGKIGTEVMIVLGMGGRAISMFQEMNVAVLQA
;
A
#
# COMPACT_ATOMS: atom_id res chain seq x y z
N MET A 1 -0.74 0.97 17.98
CA MET A 1 -0.16 0.39 16.75
C MET A 1 -0.88 0.92 15.51
N VAL A 2 -0.15 1.23 14.43
CA VAL A 2 -0.67 1.67 13.12
C VAL A 2 0.02 0.90 12.01
N LYS A 3 -0.73 0.38 11.03
CA LYS A 3 -0.15 -0.28 9.84
C LYS A 3 -0.03 0.67 8.65
N ILE A 4 1.21 0.96 8.28
CA ILE A 4 1.58 1.88 7.18
C ILE A 4 2.04 1.07 5.98
N VAL A 5 1.60 1.43 4.78
CA VAL A 5 1.95 0.75 3.53
C VAL A 5 2.47 1.71 2.48
N PHE A 6 3.49 1.26 1.73
CA PHE A 6 4.16 1.98 0.66
C PHE A 6 4.16 1.16 -0.65
N PRO A 7 3.89 1.76 -1.81
CA PRO A 7 4.07 1.13 -3.11
C PRO A 7 5.56 0.96 -3.44
N ALA A 8 6.03 -0.27 -3.64
CA ALA A 8 7.44 -0.59 -3.80
C ALA A 8 7.78 -1.15 -5.20
N LEU A 9 8.92 -0.76 -5.75
CA LEU A 9 9.42 -1.20 -7.05
C LEU A 9 10.23 -2.51 -6.98
N ASP A 10 10.69 -2.89 -5.79
CA ASP A 10 11.53 -4.06 -5.57
C ASP A 10 10.98 -4.92 -4.43
N GLU A 11 11.45 -6.18 -4.39
CA GLU A 11 11.03 -7.19 -3.41
C GLU A 11 11.52 -6.91 -1.98
N LYS A 12 12.43 -5.94 -1.81
CA LYS A 12 12.96 -5.52 -0.52
C LYS A 12 12.20 -4.33 0.08
N GLY A 13 11.40 -3.63 -0.71
CA GLY A 13 10.69 -2.44 -0.28
C GLY A 13 11.57 -1.19 -0.19
N GLU A 14 12.74 -1.19 -0.83
CA GLU A 14 13.75 -0.11 -0.69
C GLU A 14 13.47 1.09 -1.61
N SER A 15 12.76 0.86 -2.73
CA SER A 15 12.45 1.90 -3.72
C SER A 15 10.94 2.12 -3.84
N ILE A 16 10.47 3.36 -3.67
CA ILE A 16 9.05 3.71 -3.80
C ILE A 16 8.67 4.00 -5.26
N GLY A 17 7.54 3.46 -5.70
CA GLY A 17 7.03 3.66 -7.06
C GLY A 17 6.04 4.81 -7.21
N GLN A 18 6.07 5.48 -8.37
CA GLN A 18 5.21 6.64 -8.64
C GLN A 18 3.73 6.27 -8.87
N HIS A 19 3.46 5.09 -9.44
CA HIS A 19 2.12 4.69 -9.83
C HIS A 19 1.60 3.58 -8.91
N PHE A 20 0.85 3.95 -7.86
CA PHE A 20 0.31 3.02 -6.85
C PHE A 20 -0.25 1.71 -7.44
N GLY A 21 -1.07 1.78 -8.50
CA GLY A 21 -1.73 0.59 -9.05
C GLY A 21 -0.84 -0.29 -9.93
N ARG A 22 0.37 0.16 -10.27
CA ARG A 22 1.29 -0.51 -11.22
C ARG A 22 2.65 -0.87 -10.62
N VAL A 23 2.83 -0.66 -9.32
CA VAL A 23 4.04 -1.15 -8.65
C VAL A 23 3.98 -2.69 -8.53
N PRO A 24 5.12 -3.39 -8.61
CA PRO A 24 5.17 -4.84 -8.46
C PRO A 24 5.04 -5.32 -7.01
N HIS A 25 5.23 -4.46 -6.01
CA HIS A 25 5.21 -4.85 -4.59
C HIS A 25 4.58 -3.77 -3.70
N TYR A 26 4.21 -4.17 -2.48
CA TYR A 26 3.81 -3.27 -1.40
C TYR A 26 4.59 -3.61 -0.14
N ALA A 27 5.32 -2.63 0.39
CA ALA A 27 6.02 -2.75 1.66
C ALA A 27 5.10 -2.27 2.78
N TRP A 28 5.02 -3.00 3.89
CA TRP A 28 4.19 -2.67 5.04
C TRP A 28 5.02 -2.65 6.33
N PHE A 29 4.60 -1.80 7.26
CA PHE A 29 5.26 -1.58 8.54
C PHE A 29 4.19 -1.44 9.63
N GLU A 30 4.35 -2.18 10.72
CA GLU A 30 3.55 -2.01 11.93
C GLU A 30 4.32 -1.13 12.91
N VAL A 31 3.76 0.04 13.24
CA VAL A 31 4.44 1.07 14.01
C VAL A 31 3.68 1.35 15.30
N GLU A 32 4.39 1.42 16.42
CA GLU A 32 3.86 1.82 17.71
C GLU A 32 4.86 2.72 18.43
N ASP A 33 4.39 3.86 18.95
CA ASP A 33 5.22 4.86 19.66
C ASP A 33 6.50 5.25 18.91
N GLY A 34 6.39 5.40 17.58
CA GLY A 34 7.49 5.78 16.70
C GLY A 34 8.51 4.66 16.43
N LYS A 35 8.23 3.43 16.84
CA LYS A 35 9.08 2.26 16.60
C LYS A 35 8.42 1.30 15.63
N VAL A 36 9.20 0.76 14.70
CA VAL A 36 8.78 -0.35 13.84
C VAL A 36 8.82 -1.63 14.67
N LEU A 37 7.66 -2.27 14.84
CA LEU A 37 7.51 -3.54 15.56
C LEU A 37 7.63 -4.74 14.62
N ASP A 38 7.09 -4.62 13.42
CA ASP A 38 7.16 -5.63 12.37
C ASP A 38 7.12 -4.98 10.98
N GLN A 39 7.62 -5.69 9.97
CA GLN A 39 7.64 -5.23 8.60
C GLN A 39 7.68 -6.38 7.60
N GLY A 40 7.26 -6.10 6.37
CA GLY A 40 7.40 -7.05 5.28
C GLY A 40 7.08 -6.44 3.93
N VAL A 41 7.19 -7.29 2.90
CA VAL A 41 6.89 -6.93 1.52
C VAL A 41 5.99 -8.01 0.94
N VAL A 42 4.94 -7.60 0.23
CA VAL A 42 4.04 -8.50 -0.48
C VAL A 42 4.04 -8.14 -1.97
N PRO A 43 3.94 -9.12 -2.88
CA PRO A 43 3.81 -8.84 -4.30
C PRO A 43 2.46 -8.15 -4.58
N ASN A 44 2.42 -7.35 -5.64
CA ASN A 44 1.18 -6.90 -6.24
C ASN A 44 0.70 -7.98 -7.21
N ASP A 45 -0.27 -8.75 -6.77
CA ASP A 45 -0.98 -9.77 -7.55
C ASP A 45 -2.44 -9.33 -7.80
N SER A 46 -2.66 -8.03 -7.97
CA SER A 46 -3.92 -7.49 -8.50
C SER A 46 -4.13 -7.84 -9.97
N GLU A 47 -5.28 -7.48 -10.52
CA GLU A 47 -5.63 -7.71 -11.94
C GLU A 47 -4.55 -7.25 -12.94
N HIS A 48 -3.87 -6.14 -12.65
CA HIS A 48 -2.79 -5.64 -13.51
C HIS A 48 -1.56 -6.54 -13.57
N PHE A 49 -1.44 -7.48 -12.63
CA PHE A 49 -0.36 -8.46 -12.51
C PHE A 49 -0.86 -9.90 -12.66
N GLY A 50 -2.03 -10.08 -13.29
CA GLY A 50 -2.58 -11.41 -13.61
C GLY A 50 -3.29 -12.11 -12.46
N GLY A 51 -3.50 -11.44 -11.32
CA GLY A 51 -4.34 -11.94 -10.24
C GLY A 51 -5.74 -11.33 -10.25
N VAL A 52 -6.36 -11.20 -9.07
CA VAL A 52 -7.79 -10.84 -8.93
C VAL A 52 -7.97 -9.65 -7.99
N GLY A 53 -8.94 -8.79 -8.31
CA GLY A 53 -9.32 -7.65 -7.50
C GLY A 53 -8.41 -6.44 -7.70
N LEU A 54 -8.86 -5.31 -7.17
CA LEU A 54 -8.15 -4.04 -7.31
C LEU A 54 -7.11 -3.88 -6.19
N PRO A 55 -5.97 -3.21 -6.47
CA PRO A 55 -4.96 -3.00 -5.44
C PRO A 55 -5.51 -2.40 -4.12
N PRO A 56 -6.41 -1.40 -4.11
CA PRO A 56 -6.97 -0.89 -2.85
C PRO A 56 -7.70 -1.95 -2.02
N GLU A 57 -8.50 -2.82 -2.64
CA GLU A 57 -9.25 -3.88 -1.93
C GLU A 57 -8.28 -4.86 -1.24
N ARG A 58 -7.19 -5.18 -1.93
CA ARG A 58 -6.15 -6.05 -1.38
C ARG A 58 -5.43 -5.40 -0.21
N MET A 59 -5.12 -4.11 -0.32
CA MET A 59 -4.49 -3.35 0.75
C MET A 59 -5.43 -3.20 1.96
N GLY A 60 -6.73 -3.04 1.74
CA GLY A 60 -7.72 -3.10 2.83
C GLY A 60 -7.70 -4.44 3.56
N LYS A 61 -7.59 -5.57 2.84
CA LYS A 61 -7.55 -6.92 3.43
C LYS A 61 -6.29 -7.20 4.27
N ILE A 62 -5.17 -6.55 3.99
CA ILE A 62 -3.95 -6.69 4.81
C ILE A 62 -3.96 -5.80 6.07
N GLY A 63 -5.06 -5.05 6.29
CA GLY A 63 -5.23 -4.18 7.45
C GLY A 63 -4.49 -2.85 7.32
N THR A 64 -4.28 -2.33 6.10
CA THR A 64 -3.69 -1.01 5.91
C THR A 64 -4.54 0.06 6.60
N GLU A 65 -3.92 0.90 7.42
CA GLU A 65 -4.56 2.08 8.02
C GLU A 65 -4.05 3.37 7.37
N VAL A 66 -2.79 3.39 6.93
CA VAL A 66 -2.18 4.51 6.22
C VAL A 66 -1.48 4.01 4.96
N MET A 67 -1.79 4.63 3.82
CA MET A 67 -1.16 4.37 2.52
C MET A 67 -0.37 5.62 2.09
N ILE A 68 0.96 5.52 2.07
CA ILE A 68 1.84 6.63 1.68
C ILE A 68 2.30 6.43 0.24
N VAL A 69 2.02 7.40 -0.63
CA VAL A 69 2.23 7.27 -2.08
C VAL A 69 2.89 8.51 -2.67
N LEU A 70 3.59 8.33 -3.79
CA LEU A 70 4.01 9.46 -4.65
C LEU A 70 2.88 9.87 -5.62
N GLY A 71 2.06 8.90 -6.05
CA GLY A 71 0.94 9.14 -6.95
C GLY A 71 -0.12 8.05 -6.90
N MET A 72 -1.38 8.48 -6.88
CA MET A 72 -2.56 7.61 -6.87
C MET A 72 -3.71 8.25 -7.67
N GLY A 73 -4.41 7.43 -8.46
CA GLY A 73 -5.58 7.89 -9.20
C GLY A 73 -6.81 8.09 -8.30
N GLY A 74 -7.69 9.04 -8.65
CA GLY A 74 -8.84 9.44 -7.84
C GLY A 74 -9.76 8.27 -7.42
N ARG A 75 -9.99 7.29 -8.30
CA ARG A 75 -10.78 6.10 -7.96
C ARG A 75 -10.21 5.32 -6.78
N ALA A 76 -8.89 5.14 -6.74
CA ALA A 76 -8.24 4.42 -5.64
C ALA A 76 -8.28 5.21 -4.33
N ILE A 77 -8.16 6.55 -4.41
CA ILE A 77 -8.31 7.43 -3.25
C ILE A 77 -9.73 7.29 -2.66
N SER A 78 -10.77 7.35 -3.49
CA SER A 78 -12.16 7.19 -3.02
C SER A 78 -12.39 5.84 -2.35
N MET A 79 -11.85 4.75 -2.91
CA MET A 79 -11.96 3.42 -2.29
C MET A 79 -11.27 3.36 -0.93
N PHE A 80 -10.08 3.94 -0.78
CA PHE A 80 -9.41 4.00 0.51
C PHE A 80 -10.18 4.82 1.55
N GLN A 81 -10.77 5.94 1.15
CA GLN A 81 -11.62 6.76 2.03
C GLN A 81 -12.86 5.98 2.51
N GLU A 82 -13.52 5.23 1.63
CA GLU A 82 -14.65 4.35 2.00
C GLU A 82 -14.23 3.26 3.02
N MET A 83 -12.97 2.82 2.95
CA MET A 83 -12.38 1.86 3.90
C MET A 83 -11.78 2.51 5.16
N ASN A 84 -11.91 3.83 5.34
CA ASN A 84 -11.26 4.60 6.42
C ASN A 84 -9.72 4.48 6.44
N VAL A 85 -9.11 4.30 5.27
CA VAL A 85 -7.65 4.29 5.10
C VAL A 85 -7.18 5.70 4.75
N ALA A 86 -6.24 6.23 5.53
CA ALA A 86 -5.65 7.53 5.26
C ALA A 86 -4.68 7.42 4.07
N VAL A 87 -4.85 8.27 3.06
CA VAL A 87 -3.90 8.38 1.95
C VAL A 87 -3.06 9.64 2.15
N LEU A 88 -1.74 9.48 2.26
CA LEU A 88 -0.79 10.59 2.33
C LEU A 88 0.02 10.62 1.05
N GLN A 89 0.05 11.77 0.38
CA GLN A 89 0.83 11.97 -0.83
C GLN A 89 2.09 12.79 -0.51
N ALA A 90 3.25 12.27 -0.93
CA ALA A 90 4.57 12.90 -0.73
C ALA A 90 5.15 13.42 -2.06
#